data_AF-A0A6A0GYR6-F1
#
_entry.id   AF-A0A6A0GYR6-F1
#
_cell.length_a   1.000
_cell.length_b   1.000
_cell.length_c   1.000
_cell.angle_alpha   90.00
_cell.angle_beta   90.00
_cell.angle_gamma   90.00
#
_symmetry.space_group_name_H-M   'P 1'
#
loop_
_entity.id
_entity.type
_entity.pdbx_description
1 polymer ?
#
loop_
_entity_poly.entity_id
_entity_poly.type
_entity_poly.pdbx_seq_one_letter_code
_entity_poly.pdbx_strand_id
1 'polypeptide(L)'
;MGWILNNKLNLILACLLNNIVVIHEFFPVPGDGGAQLQARLHKNSSAHFFCYQNSDWFTSWLNLPEMVPGFIDCWTSNMVLEYNNSTRTTNNPAGVDVRVPNFGDTSTVEYLTPCRLYSYFAYIAEVLVALGYQRNVTLRGAPFDFRKAPNELSDYFSSLKLLTEELRESTGGPVVFIAHSMGAPLMNYFLNLQTQNWRKQNVECLVSLAGAWGGSVKAIKAMGFLVLLYLFTTVFDAFSFLIELGLPDAYEMYLDTRTLLNMSHTAPHVALHCLYGVGIPTVERIEFANAKYFPDYPSLVNGPGDGTVNLRSADLCSQYSKLQSEPVVVKSYNETDHMAILSHVDVLRYIAKLVTDIAQRRADARNSTVKNSPPFIVSIENPDHEAKSSHEAEVGGNLRRPLYLGSQSSLSEKPNEPQSESENVATGPNTSKANLKDLVDKAVAKVDSEIKHKWFAAADFKEAYERLLQIHSIQKTIDQKIMYVHKMELEMKRLRDTMMSL
;
A
#
# COMPACT_ATOMS: atom_id res chain seq x y z
N MET A 1 19.59 -46.42 -7.55
CA MET A 1 18.84 -45.86 -8.71
C MET A 1 17.52 -45.18 -8.34
N GLY A 2 16.87 -45.48 -7.20
CA GLY A 2 15.61 -44.84 -6.80
C GLY A 2 15.67 -43.35 -6.38
N TRP A 3 16.84 -42.82 -6.04
CA TRP A 3 16.98 -41.41 -5.59
C TRP A 3 17.11 -40.40 -6.75
N ILE A 4 17.55 -40.85 -7.93
CA ILE A 4 17.73 -40.00 -9.13
C ILE A 4 16.44 -39.93 -9.96
N LEU A 5 15.61 -40.99 -9.91
CA LEU A 5 14.30 -41.03 -10.57
C LEU A 5 13.28 -40.10 -9.89
N ASN A 6 13.29 -39.98 -8.56
CA ASN A 6 12.40 -39.04 -7.86
C ASN A 6 12.71 -37.57 -8.19
N ASN A 7 13.98 -37.21 -8.35
CA ASN A 7 14.34 -35.84 -8.70
C ASN A 7 14.01 -35.49 -10.15
N LYS A 8 14.16 -36.44 -11.10
CA LYS A 8 13.74 -36.21 -12.50
C LYS A 8 12.23 -36.21 -12.67
N LEU A 9 11.48 -37.05 -11.95
CA LEU A 9 10.02 -37.03 -11.99
C LEU A 9 9.47 -35.74 -11.37
N ASN A 10 10.04 -35.25 -10.26
CA ASN A 10 9.68 -33.95 -9.68
C ASN A 10 10.08 -32.76 -10.57
N LEU A 11 11.21 -32.85 -11.30
CA LEU A 11 11.60 -31.82 -12.28
C LEU A 11 10.69 -31.82 -13.51
N ILE A 12 10.26 -33.00 -13.98
CA ILE A 12 9.34 -33.15 -15.12
C ILE A 12 7.92 -32.76 -14.71
N LEU A 13 7.47 -33.05 -13.47
CA LEU A 13 6.21 -32.53 -12.93
C LEU A 13 6.25 -31.00 -12.78
N ALA A 14 7.39 -30.45 -12.33
CA ALA A 14 7.60 -29.00 -12.29
C ALA A 14 7.64 -28.37 -13.70
N CYS A 15 8.16 -29.07 -14.71
CA CYS A 15 8.14 -28.63 -16.10
C CYS A 15 6.78 -28.79 -16.79
N LEU A 16 5.95 -29.77 -16.42
CA LEU A 16 4.60 -29.96 -16.96
C LEU A 16 3.54 -29.09 -16.27
N LEU A 17 3.79 -28.65 -15.03
CA LEU A 17 3.03 -27.59 -14.36
C LEU A 17 3.45 -26.17 -14.81
N ASN A 18 4.56 -26.03 -15.55
CA ASN A 18 5.08 -24.78 -16.09
C ASN A 18 4.42 -24.35 -17.43
N ASN A 19 3.20 -24.81 -17.72
CA ASN A 19 2.37 -24.11 -18.70
C ASN A 19 1.77 -22.85 -18.04
N ILE A 20 2.64 -21.87 -17.86
CA ILE A 20 2.38 -20.44 -17.69
C ILE A 20 1.27 -20.12 -16.67
N VAL A 21 1.60 -20.20 -15.37
CA VAL A 21 0.95 -19.33 -14.40
C VAL A 21 1.41 -17.91 -14.74
N VAL A 22 0.62 -17.17 -15.52
CA VAL A 22 0.85 -15.73 -15.65
C VAL A 22 0.53 -15.12 -14.31
N ILE A 23 1.56 -14.48 -13.79
CA ILE A 23 1.55 -13.77 -12.53
C ILE A 23 0.82 -12.46 -12.79
N HIS A 24 -0.13 -12.13 -11.92
CA HIS A 24 -0.93 -10.91 -12.00
C HIS A 24 -0.20 -9.74 -11.36
N GLU A 25 -0.71 -8.55 -11.63
CA GLU A 25 -0.09 -7.29 -11.29
C GLU A 25 -0.78 -6.64 -10.10
N PHE A 26 0.00 -6.17 -9.13
CA PHE A 26 -0.53 -5.65 -7.88
C PHE A 26 0.08 -4.32 -7.46
N PHE A 27 -0.79 -3.39 -7.07
CA PHE A 27 -0.44 -2.13 -6.43
C PHE A 27 -1.09 -2.00 -5.04
N PRO A 28 -0.33 -2.17 -3.94
CA PRO A 28 -0.73 -1.69 -2.63
C PRO A 28 -0.63 -0.17 -2.61
N VAL A 29 -1.79 0.48 -2.46
CA VAL A 29 -1.90 1.92 -2.24
C VAL A 29 -2.20 2.13 -0.76
N PRO A 30 -1.26 2.72 0.00
CA PRO A 30 -1.41 2.86 1.44
C PRO A 30 -2.50 3.87 1.84
N GLY A 31 -2.85 3.84 3.12
CA GLY A 31 -3.73 4.83 3.74
C GLY A 31 -2.89 5.91 4.43
N ASP A 32 -3.55 6.72 5.26
CA ASP A 32 -2.86 7.72 6.08
C ASP A 32 -1.82 7.04 7.00
N GLY A 33 -0.61 7.58 7.04
CA GLY A 33 0.54 6.99 7.73
C GLY A 33 1.04 5.65 7.15
N GLY A 34 0.50 5.16 6.03
CA GLY A 34 0.73 3.80 5.53
C GLY A 34 1.97 3.58 4.66
N ALA A 35 2.85 4.58 4.54
CA ALA A 35 4.10 4.49 3.80
C ALA A 35 5.23 5.13 4.59
N GLN A 36 6.47 4.65 4.44
CA GLN A 36 7.62 5.33 5.02
C GLN A 36 7.83 6.74 4.43
N LEU A 37 8.30 7.69 5.23
CA LEU A 37 8.78 9.00 4.77
C LEU A 37 10.22 9.23 5.24
N GLN A 38 11.03 9.85 4.38
CA GLN A 38 12.38 10.29 4.71
C GLN A 38 12.44 11.81 4.79
N ALA A 39 13.24 12.32 5.72
CA ALA A 39 13.52 13.74 5.86
C ALA A 39 15.03 14.01 5.77
N ARG A 40 15.38 15.22 5.33
CA ARG A 40 16.73 15.78 5.35
C ARG A 40 16.66 17.18 5.95
N LEU A 41 17.61 17.54 6.81
CA LEU A 41 17.55 18.76 7.61
C LEU A 41 18.74 19.67 7.33
N HIS A 42 18.43 20.95 7.15
CA HIS A 42 19.33 22.10 7.02
C HIS A 42 18.68 23.33 7.68
N LYS A 43 18.31 23.17 8.96
CA LYS A 43 17.53 24.14 9.73
C LYS A 43 18.45 25.17 10.41
N ASN A 44 18.00 26.42 10.46
CA ASN A 44 18.67 27.49 11.21
C ASN A 44 18.34 27.47 12.70
N SER A 45 17.23 26.86 13.08
CA SER A 45 16.75 26.73 14.46
C SER A 45 15.97 25.43 14.64
N SER A 46 15.78 25.04 15.90
CA SER A 46 15.05 23.83 16.27
C SER A 46 14.09 24.09 17.43
N ALA A 47 13.06 23.26 17.56
CA ALA A 47 12.06 23.39 18.63
C ALA A 47 12.71 23.27 20.02
N HIS A 48 13.67 22.37 20.16
CA HIS A 48 14.46 22.17 21.37
C HIS A 48 15.95 22.02 21.06
N PHE A 49 16.80 22.19 22.08
CA PHE A 49 18.26 22.09 21.95
C PHE A 49 18.75 20.69 21.54
N PHE A 50 17.97 19.64 21.85
CA PHE A 50 18.27 18.25 21.52
C PHE A 50 17.74 17.80 20.15
N CYS A 51 17.00 18.66 19.45
CA CYS A 51 16.53 18.35 18.10
C CYS A 51 17.64 18.62 17.08
N TYR A 52 17.88 17.67 16.18
CA TYR A 52 18.84 17.84 15.11
C TYR A 52 18.44 18.98 14.16
N GLN A 53 19.42 19.81 13.80
CA GLN A 53 19.26 20.90 12.84
C GLN A 53 19.81 20.51 11.46
N ASN A 54 20.81 19.62 11.42
CA ASN A 54 21.45 19.17 10.20
C ASN A 54 21.49 17.64 10.16
N SER A 55 21.07 17.06 9.05
CA SER A 55 21.14 15.63 8.79
C SER A 55 21.15 15.37 7.29
N ASP A 56 21.74 14.25 6.86
CA ASP A 56 21.38 13.68 5.56
C ASP A 56 20.01 12.97 5.65
N TRP A 57 19.56 12.32 4.58
CA TRP A 57 18.32 11.57 4.54
C TRP A 57 18.25 10.48 5.63
N PHE A 58 17.22 10.57 6.48
CA PHE A 58 16.89 9.54 7.47
C PHE A 58 15.39 9.20 7.39
N THR A 59 15.01 8.02 7.88
CA THR A 59 13.59 7.65 8.00
C THR A 59 12.94 8.43 9.13
N SER A 60 12.08 9.38 8.77
CA SER A 60 11.29 10.19 9.72
C SER A 60 10.00 9.49 10.11
N TRP A 61 9.40 8.74 9.17
CA TRP A 61 8.20 7.96 9.42
C TRP A 61 8.35 6.51 8.93
N LEU A 62 8.09 5.48 9.73
CA LEU A 62 7.83 5.51 11.18
C LEU A 62 9.14 5.43 11.97
N ASN A 63 9.44 6.47 12.75
CA ASN A 63 10.59 6.51 13.67
C ASN A 63 10.11 6.43 15.12
N LEU A 64 10.02 5.22 15.69
CA LEU A 64 9.47 4.99 17.03
C LEU A 64 10.18 5.79 18.15
N PRO A 65 11.53 5.90 18.17
CA PRO A 65 12.22 6.80 19.10
C PRO A 65 11.73 8.24 19.10
N GLU A 66 11.32 8.78 17.95
CA GLU A 66 10.81 10.15 17.85
C GLU A 66 9.35 10.30 18.31
N MET A 67 8.62 9.20 18.53
CA MET A 67 7.21 9.22 18.97
C MET A 67 7.05 9.33 20.50
N VAL A 68 8.14 9.37 21.27
CA VAL A 68 8.09 9.49 22.73
C VAL A 68 7.97 10.96 23.18
N PRO A 69 7.29 11.26 24.30
CA PRO A 69 7.13 12.66 24.72
C PRO A 69 8.48 13.33 24.98
N GLY A 70 8.61 14.59 24.54
CA GLY A 70 9.86 15.33 24.45
C GLY A 70 10.46 15.30 23.03
N PHE A 71 10.61 14.12 22.42
CA PHE A 71 11.17 13.99 21.07
C PHE A 71 10.14 14.22 19.96
N ILE A 72 8.85 14.04 20.25
CA ILE A 72 7.77 14.26 19.29
C ILE A 72 7.69 15.70 18.79
N ASP A 73 8.16 16.67 19.57
CA ASP A 73 8.23 18.07 19.15
C ASP A 73 9.29 18.27 18.05
N CYS A 74 10.40 17.52 18.10
CA CYS A 74 11.40 17.52 17.04
C CYS A 74 10.78 17.03 15.73
N TRP A 75 10.12 15.86 15.78
CA TRP A 75 9.44 15.27 14.62
C TRP A 75 8.34 16.19 14.07
N THR A 76 7.49 16.73 14.94
CA THR A 76 6.40 17.63 14.56
C THR A 76 6.95 18.86 13.86
N SER A 77 8.04 19.47 14.38
CA SER A 77 8.68 20.63 13.76
C SER A 77 9.34 20.35 12.39
N ASN A 78 9.52 19.08 12.04
CA ASN A 78 10.09 18.65 10.76
C ASN A 78 8.98 18.23 9.78
N MET A 79 7.93 17.57 10.27
CA MET A 79 6.91 16.94 9.42
C MET A 79 5.65 17.78 9.22
N VAL A 80 5.45 18.84 10.00
CA VAL A 80 4.35 19.80 9.79
C VAL A 80 4.40 20.38 8.38
N LEU A 81 3.24 20.65 7.79
CA LEU A 81 3.11 21.35 6.53
C LEU A 81 2.76 22.82 6.78
N GLU A 82 3.48 23.74 6.16
CA GLU A 82 3.19 25.17 6.17
C GLU A 82 2.26 25.50 5.00
N TYR A 83 1.04 25.95 5.32
CA TYR A 83 0.06 26.35 4.32
C TYR A 83 0.30 27.79 3.87
N ASN A 84 0.26 28.03 2.56
CA ASN A 84 0.35 29.36 1.98
C ASN A 84 -0.99 29.76 1.36
N ASN A 85 -1.66 30.72 2.00
CA ASN A 85 -3.00 31.17 1.59
C ASN A 85 -3.00 31.89 0.23
N SER A 86 -1.86 32.44 -0.23
CA SER A 86 -1.78 33.07 -1.56
C SER A 86 -1.70 32.03 -2.69
N THR A 87 -0.94 30.94 -2.47
CA THR A 87 -0.78 29.89 -3.48
C THR A 87 -1.81 28.77 -3.34
N ARG A 88 -2.51 28.69 -2.21
CA ARG A 88 -3.44 27.61 -1.85
C ARG A 88 -2.76 26.23 -1.87
N THR A 89 -1.51 26.19 -1.41
CA THR A 89 -0.68 24.97 -1.39
C THR A 89 0.11 24.86 -0.09
N THR A 90 0.60 23.66 0.19
CA THR A 90 1.40 23.35 1.38
C THR A 90 2.88 23.13 1.04
N ASN A 91 3.77 23.59 1.91
CA ASN A 91 5.23 23.41 1.78
C ASN A 91 5.81 22.77 3.03
N ASN A 92 6.97 22.13 2.89
CA ASN A 92 7.74 21.69 4.07
C ASN A 92 8.30 22.93 4.81
N PRO A 93 8.61 22.80 6.11
CA PRO A 93 9.22 23.89 6.87
C PRO A 93 10.58 24.30 6.29
N ALA A 94 10.96 25.55 6.51
CA ALA A 94 12.24 26.06 6.03
C ALA A 94 13.43 25.20 6.49
N GLY A 95 14.25 24.76 5.54
CA GLY A 95 15.39 23.88 5.81
C GLY A 95 15.03 22.42 6.04
N VAL A 96 13.81 21.97 5.68
CA VAL A 96 13.40 20.57 5.74
C VAL A 96 12.98 20.08 4.36
N ASP A 97 13.64 19.04 3.87
CA ASP A 97 13.19 18.30 2.70
C ASP A 97 12.53 17.00 3.15
N VAL A 98 11.39 16.66 2.56
CA VAL A 98 10.70 15.38 2.78
C VAL A 98 10.52 14.67 1.45
N ARG A 99 10.76 13.36 1.43
CA ARG A 99 10.51 12.52 0.27
C ARG A 99 9.87 11.19 0.64
N VAL A 100 9.19 10.62 -0.34
CA VAL A 100 8.70 9.24 -0.31
C VAL A 100 9.79 8.34 -0.92
N PRO A 101 10.42 7.44 -0.15
CA PRO A 101 11.44 6.55 -0.68
C PRO A 101 10.85 5.40 -1.50
N ASN A 102 11.64 4.91 -2.46
CA ASN A 102 11.45 3.64 -3.17
C ASN A 102 10.05 3.47 -3.81
N PHE A 103 9.58 4.47 -4.55
CA PHE A 103 8.36 4.32 -5.35
C PHE A 103 8.48 3.13 -6.33
N GLY A 104 7.47 2.26 -6.38
CA GLY A 104 7.48 1.01 -7.14
C GLY A 104 8.01 -0.20 -6.37
N ASP A 105 8.70 -0.01 -5.24
CA ASP A 105 9.15 -1.08 -4.35
C ASP A 105 8.10 -1.37 -3.26
N THR A 106 7.99 -2.62 -2.81
CA THR A 106 6.97 -3.01 -1.83
C THR A 106 7.37 -2.80 -0.37
N SER A 107 8.66 -2.67 -0.07
CA SER A 107 9.19 -2.65 1.30
C SER A 107 8.64 -1.52 2.16
N THR A 108 8.44 -0.33 1.58
CA THR A 108 8.04 0.89 2.29
C THR A 108 6.55 0.95 2.62
N VAL A 109 5.75 0.05 2.04
CA VAL A 109 4.32 -0.14 2.32
C VAL A 109 4.03 -1.48 2.99
N GLU A 110 4.91 -2.48 2.86
CA GLU A 110 4.83 -3.72 3.64
C GLU A 110 5.15 -3.48 5.12
N TYR A 111 6.18 -2.67 5.40
CA TYR A 111 6.63 -2.36 6.76
C TYR A 111 6.87 -0.87 6.94
N LEU A 112 6.32 -0.27 8.00
CA LEU A 112 6.47 1.16 8.28
C LEU A 112 7.77 1.51 9.01
N THR A 113 8.44 0.51 9.57
CA THR A 113 9.73 0.65 10.24
C THR A 113 10.81 -0.07 9.45
N PRO A 114 12.01 0.50 9.24
CA PRO A 114 13.11 -0.17 8.54
C PRO A 114 13.50 -1.52 9.15
N CYS A 115 13.37 -1.66 10.47
CA CYS A 115 13.60 -2.91 11.21
C CYS A 115 12.44 -3.93 11.14
N ARG A 116 11.41 -3.66 10.32
CA ARG A 116 10.25 -4.55 10.06
C ARG A 116 9.45 -4.96 11.31
N LEU A 117 9.40 -4.08 12.33
CA LEU A 117 8.59 -4.28 13.53
C LEU A 117 7.10 -3.99 13.30
N TYR A 118 6.77 -3.00 12.47
CA TYR A 118 5.39 -2.64 12.18
C TYR A 118 4.97 -3.11 10.78
N SER A 119 4.29 -4.25 10.73
CA SER A 119 3.69 -4.80 9.51
C SER A 119 2.45 -4.00 9.11
N TYR A 120 2.34 -3.66 7.83
CA TYR A 120 1.17 -3.04 7.23
C TYR A 120 0.61 -3.89 6.07
N PHE A 121 1.15 -3.79 4.85
CA PHE A 121 0.78 -4.70 3.75
C PHE A 121 1.51 -6.06 3.76
N ALA A 122 2.42 -6.30 4.71
CA ALA A 122 3.28 -7.48 4.72
C ALA A 122 2.52 -8.81 4.57
N TYR A 123 1.40 -9.00 5.27
CA TYR A 123 0.66 -10.26 5.21
C TYR A 123 -0.03 -10.49 3.86
N ILE A 124 -0.56 -9.44 3.24
CA ILE A 124 -1.10 -9.51 1.88
C ILE A 124 0.02 -9.85 0.90
N ALA A 125 1.18 -9.18 1.02
CA ALA A 125 2.34 -9.45 0.18
C ALA A 125 2.84 -10.90 0.32
N GLU A 126 2.91 -11.45 1.53
CA GLU A 126 3.31 -12.84 1.76
C GLU A 126 2.34 -13.84 1.12
N VAL A 127 1.02 -13.59 1.21
CA VAL A 127 0.02 -14.44 0.53
C VAL A 127 0.21 -14.39 -0.98
N LEU A 128 0.39 -13.20 -1.55
CA LEU A 128 0.58 -13.05 -3.00
C LEU A 128 1.89 -13.71 -3.47
N VAL A 129 2.98 -13.56 -2.70
CA VAL A 129 4.26 -14.23 -3.00
C VAL A 129 4.13 -15.75 -2.92
N ALA A 130 3.37 -16.28 -1.95
CA ALA A 130 3.07 -17.71 -1.87
C ALA A 130 2.25 -18.23 -3.07
N LEU A 131 1.52 -17.34 -3.76
CA LEU A 131 0.81 -17.62 -5.02
C LEU A 131 1.67 -17.40 -6.27
N GLY A 132 2.96 -17.07 -6.11
CA GLY A 132 3.90 -16.91 -7.22
C GLY A 132 4.17 -15.46 -7.65
N TYR A 133 3.65 -14.47 -6.93
CA TYR A 133 4.03 -13.08 -7.18
C TYR A 133 5.48 -12.79 -6.80
N GLN A 134 6.09 -11.86 -7.52
CA GLN A 134 7.46 -11.42 -7.27
C GLN A 134 7.46 -9.95 -6.84
N ARG A 135 7.96 -9.70 -5.63
CA ARG A 135 8.22 -8.35 -5.12
C ARG A 135 9.05 -7.56 -6.12
N ASN A 136 8.67 -6.30 -6.33
CA ASN A 136 9.32 -5.34 -7.22
C ASN A 136 9.31 -5.70 -8.71
N VAL A 137 8.61 -6.78 -9.09
CA VAL A 137 8.42 -7.19 -10.49
C VAL A 137 6.92 -7.16 -10.79
N THR A 138 6.16 -8.11 -10.25
CA THR A 138 4.70 -8.22 -10.46
C THR A 138 3.89 -7.67 -9.29
N LEU A 139 4.54 -7.52 -8.13
CA LEU A 139 4.02 -6.90 -6.91
C LEU A 139 4.77 -5.59 -6.70
N ARG A 140 4.14 -4.43 -6.86
CA ARG A 140 4.80 -3.11 -6.89
C ARG A 140 4.14 -2.16 -5.90
N GLY A 141 4.89 -1.51 -5.01
CA GLY A 141 4.33 -0.54 -4.05
C GLY A 141 4.08 0.84 -4.67
N ALA A 142 2.98 1.50 -4.28
CA ALA A 142 2.68 2.87 -4.69
C ALA A 142 2.59 3.81 -3.47
N PRO A 143 3.71 4.04 -2.74
CA PRO A 143 3.73 4.96 -1.61
C PRO A 143 3.56 6.41 -2.09
N PHE A 144 2.97 7.26 -1.26
CA PHE A 144 2.82 8.70 -1.52
C PHE A 144 3.00 9.50 -0.22
N ASP A 145 3.14 10.82 -0.35
CA ASP A 145 3.18 11.71 0.80
C ASP A 145 1.77 11.87 1.35
N PHE A 146 1.43 11.03 2.33
CA PHE A 146 0.10 10.98 2.94
C PHE A 146 -0.30 12.25 3.69
N ARG A 147 0.64 13.20 3.88
CA ARG A 147 0.34 14.51 4.46
C ARG A 147 -0.39 15.44 3.49
N LYS A 148 -0.30 15.16 2.18
CA LYS A 148 -0.86 16.00 1.11
C LYS A 148 -2.17 15.47 0.56
N ALA A 149 -3.05 16.39 0.16
CA ALA A 149 -4.31 16.09 -0.50
C ALA A 149 -4.11 15.87 -2.01
N PRO A 150 -5.10 15.27 -2.73
CA PRO A 150 -4.95 14.90 -4.13
C PRO A 150 -4.56 16.04 -5.08
N ASN A 151 -5.01 17.27 -4.84
CA ASN A 151 -4.67 18.44 -5.64
C ASN A 151 -3.17 18.77 -5.64
N GLU A 152 -2.40 18.26 -4.68
CA GLU A 152 -0.95 18.46 -4.56
C GLU A 152 -0.13 17.20 -4.91
N LEU A 153 -0.76 16.17 -5.51
CA LEU A 153 -0.15 14.87 -5.82
C LEU A 153 -0.02 14.59 -7.32
N SER A 154 0.06 15.62 -8.17
CA SER A 154 0.16 15.49 -9.64
C SER A 154 1.32 14.60 -10.10
N ASP A 155 2.48 14.75 -9.48
CA ASP A 155 3.70 14.00 -9.83
C ASP A 155 3.57 12.52 -9.44
N TYR A 156 2.91 12.27 -8.29
CA TYR A 156 2.57 10.91 -7.87
C TYR A 156 1.60 10.26 -8.85
N PHE A 157 0.53 10.95 -9.27
CA PHE A 157 -0.43 10.39 -10.22
C PHE A 157 0.20 10.13 -11.60
N SER A 158 1.11 11.00 -12.03
CA SER A 158 1.87 10.81 -13.27
C SER A 158 2.76 9.58 -13.19
N SER A 159 3.48 9.42 -12.07
CA SER A 159 4.33 8.25 -11.80
C SER A 159 3.52 6.96 -11.67
N LEU A 160 2.36 7.01 -11.00
CA LEU A 160 1.45 5.88 -10.85
C LEU A 160 0.87 5.42 -12.18
N LYS A 161 0.52 6.35 -13.06
CA LYS A 161 0.07 6.05 -14.42
C LYS A 161 1.15 5.32 -15.22
N LEU A 162 2.37 5.86 -15.24
CA LEU A 162 3.51 5.25 -15.95
C LEU A 162 3.84 3.86 -15.41
N LEU A 163 3.88 3.72 -14.08
CA LEU A 163 4.14 2.44 -13.43
C LEU A 163 3.03 1.41 -13.74
N THR A 164 1.78 1.86 -13.85
CA THR A 164 0.65 1.01 -14.24
C THR A 164 0.80 0.51 -15.68
N GLU A 165 1.18 1.38 -16.59
CA GLU A 165 1.41 1.05 -18.01
C GLU A 165 2.60 0.09 -18.16
N GLU A 166 3.73 0.36 -17.49
CA GLU A 166 4.91 -0.52 -17.43
C GLU A 166 4.54 -1.92 -16.93
N LEU A 167 3.79 -1.97 -15.83
CA LEU A 167 3.41 -3.23 -15.22
C LEU A 167 2.43 -4.01 -16.11
N ARG A 168 1.48 -3.33 -16.76
CA ARG A 168 0.60 -3.94 -17.76
C ARG A 168 1.37 -4.54 -18.93
N GLU A 169 2.35 -3.81 -19.45
CA GLU A 169 3.13 -4.21 -20.62
C GLU A 169 4.05 -5.40 -20.33
N SER A 170 4.76 -5.35 -19.21
CA SER A 170 5.73 -6.39 -18.81
C SER A 170 5.07 -7.74 -18.49
N THR A 171 3.81 -7.73 -18.08
CA THR A 171 3.07 -8.94 -17.66
C THR A 171 2.00 -9.39 -18.66
N GLY A 172 1.59 -8.50 -19.58
CA GLY A 172 0.62 -8.78 -20.63
C GLY A 172 -0.84 -8.70 -20.18
N GLY A 173 -1.15 -8.01 -19.08
CA GLY A 173 -2.53 -7.85 -18.60
C GLY A 173 -2.77 -6.60 -17.76
N PRO A 174 -4.04 -6.19 -17.56
CA PRO A 174 -4.38 -5.00 -16.77
C PRO A 174 -4.17 -5.21 -15.26
N VAL A 175 -3.95 -4.14 -14.51
CA VAL A 175 -3.47 -4.25 -13.12
C VAL A 175 -4.60 -4.34 -12.09
N VAL A 176 -4.33 -5.00 -10.96
CA VAL A 176 -5.21 -4.99 -9.78
C VAL A 176 -4.68 -4.01 -8.75
N PHE A 177 -5.45 -2.99 -8.40
CA PHE A 177 -5.16 -2.12 -7.27
C PHE A 177 -5.75 -2.71 -5.99
N ILE A 178 -4.98 -2.76 -4.88
CA ILE A 178 -5.55 -2.94 -3.53
C ILE A 178 -5.20 -1.69 -2.73
N ALA A 179 -6.21 -0.94 -2.35
CA ALA A 179 -6.06 0.30 -1.62
C ALA A 179 -6.64 0.17 -0.20
N HIS A 180 -5.95 0.68 0.80
CA HIS A 180 -6.41 0.65 2.19
C HIS A 180 -6.80 2.04 2.69
N SER A 181 -7.91 2.14 3.43
CA SER A 181 -8.32 3.37 4.14
C SER A 181 -8.38 4.59 3.20
N MET A 182 -7.63 5.66 3.47
CA MET A 182 -7.53 6.86 2.62
C MET A 182 -7.02 6.57 1.19
N GLY A 183 -6.27 5.48 0.99
CA GLY A 183 -5.83 5.08 -0.33
C GLY A 183 -6.99 4.78 -1.29
N ALA A 184 -8.14 4.32 -0.77
CA ALA A 184 -9.30 4.00 -1.60
C ALA A 184 -9.93 5.23 -2.29
N PRO A 185 -10.31 6.31 -1.56
CA PRO A 185 -10.77 7.54 -2.21
C PRO A 185 -9.68 8.22 -3.05
N LEU A 186 -8.39 8.12 -2.68
CA LEU A 186 -7.29 8.61 -3.50
C LEU A 186 -7.23 7.88 -4.85
N MET A 187 -7.39 6.56 -4.87
CA MET A 187 -7.46 5.78 -6.10
C MET A 187 -8.69 6.10 -6.93
N ASN A 188 -9.83 6.36 -6.29
CA ASN A 188 -11.02 6.83 -7.01
C ASN A 188 -10.77 8.16 -7.70
N TYR A 189 -10.11 9.11 -7.03
CA TYR A 189 -9.68 10.37 -7.63
C TYR A 189 -8.76 10.14 -8.84
N PHE A 190 -7.70 9.35 -8.68
CA PHE A 190 -6.78 9.01 -9.76
C PHE A 190 -7.48 8.40 -10.98
N LEU A 191 -8.37 7.43 -10.77
CA LEU A 191 -9.08 6.75 -11.85
C LEU A 191 -10.02 7.69 -12.61
N ASN A 192 -10.60 8.68 -11.92
CA ASN A 192 -11.44 9.72 -12.53
C ASN A 192 -10.63 10.75 -13.34
N LEU A 193 -9.32 10.88 -13.10
CA LEU A 193 -8.43 11.67 -13.97
C LEU A 193 -8.11 10.96 -15.30
N GLN A 194 -8.31 9.64 -15.37
CA GLN A 194 -7.98 8.86 -16.57
C GLN A 194 -9.13 8.81 -17.56
N THR A 195 -8.82 8.54 -18.83
CA THR A 195 -9.84 8.29 -19.85
C THR A 195 -10.48 6.91 -19.64
N GLN A 196 -11.72 6.74 -20.11
CA GLN A 196 -12.39 5.44 -20.07
C GLN A 196 -11.58 4.35 -20.80
N ASN A 197 -10.99 4.70 -21.96
CA ASN A 197 -10.15 3.77 -22.71
C ASN A 197 -8.91 3.36 -21.91
N TRP A 198 -8.25 4.31 -21.23
CA TRP A 198 -7.11 4.00 -20.39
C TRP A 198 -7.49 3.04 -19.25
N ARG A 199 -8.59 3.30 -18.54
CA ARG A 199 -9.04 2.41 -17.46
C ARG A 199 -9.31 0.99 -17.96
N LYS A 200 -10.05 0.87 -19.07
CA LYS A 200 -10.38 -0.42 -19.68
C LYS A 200 -9.14 -1.22 -20.11
N GLN A 201 -8.11 -0.55 -20.59
CA GLN A 201 -6.89 -1.20 -21.07
C GLN A 201 -5.92 -1.55 -19.94
N ASN A 202 -5.88 -0.75 -18.87
CA ASN A 202 -4.80 -0.81 -17.88
C ASN A 202 -5.25 -1.33 -16.52
N VAL A 203 -6.56 -1.39 -16.21
CA VAL A 203 -7.06 -1.72 -14.86
C VAL A 203 -8.06 -2.87 -14.90
N GLU A 204 -7.75 -3.95 -14.17
CA GLU A 204 -8.64 -5.10 -14.02
C GLU A 204 -9.72 -4.80 -12.99
N CYS A 205 -9.31 -4.38 -11.78
CA CYS A 205 -10.22 -3.98 -10.72
C CYS A 205 -9.51 -3.15 -9.64
N LEU A 206 -10.32 -2.47 -8.82
CA LEU A 206 -9.93 -1.88 -7.55
C LEU A 206 -10.49 -2.72 -6.41
N VAL A 207 -9.62 -3.17 -5.51
CA VAL A 207 -9.99 -3.77 -4.23
C VAL A 207 -9.77 -2.71 -3.14
N SER A 208 -10.83 -2.30 -2.48
CA SER A 208 -10.77 -1.38 -1.34
C SER A 208 -10.86 -2.16 -0.04
N LEU A 209 -9.92 -1.92 0.87
CA LEU A 209 -9.89 -2.46 2.23
C LEU A 209 -10.14 -1.32 3.23
N ALA A 210 -11.24 -1.39 3.97
CA ALA A 210 -11.65 -0.38 4.95
C ALA A 210 -11.65 1.05 4.39
N GLY A 211 -12.10 1.21 3.13
CA GLY A 211 -12.07 2.49 2.43
C GLY A 211 -12.84 3.61 3.15
N ALA A 212 -12.17 4.74 3.39
CA ALA A 212 -12.74 5.90 4.07
C ALA A 212 -13.49 6.82 3.08
N TRP A 213 -14.46 6.28 2.35
CA TRP A 213 -15.10 6.97 1.22
C TRP A 213 -15.78 8.29 1.58
N GLY A 214 -16.52 8.32 2.69
CA GLY A 214 -17.17 9.52 3.22
C GLY A 214 -16.38 10.22 4.32
N GLY A 215 -15.10 9.87 4.52
CA GLY A 215 -14.27 10.33 5.63
C GLY A 215 -14.55 9.61 6.96
N SER A 216 -14.04 10.15 8.06
CA SER A 216 -14.20 9.61 9.42
C SER A 216 -14.36 10.74 10.43
N VAL A 217 -15.25 10.54 11.41
CA VAL A 217 -15.42 11.48 12.54
C VAL A 217 -14.17 11.50 13.43
N LYS A 218 -13.37 10.42 13.45
CA LYS A 218 -12.10 10.37 14.19
C LYS A 218 -11.11 11.44 13.73
N ALA A 219 -11.15 11.85 12.46
CA ALA A 219 -10.34 12.97 11.96
C ALA A 219 -10.71 14.30 12.64
N ILE A 220 -12.01 14.54 12.88
CA ILE A 220 -12.48 15.73 13.62
C ILE A 220 -11.98 15.70 15.07
N LYS A 221 -12.00 14.53 15.71
CA LYS A 221 -11.44 14.35 17.05
C LYS A 221 -9.95 14.71 17.11
N ALA A 222 -9.19 14.31 16.09
CA ALA A 222 -7.76 14.61 16.01
C ALA A 222 -7.49 16.13 15.89
N MET A 223 -8.31 16.85 15.12
CA MET A 223 -8.22 18.32 14.98
C MET A 223 -8.65 19.05 16.26
N GLY A 224 -9.69 18.58 16.94
CA GLY A 224 -10.24 19.21 18.14
C GLY A 224 -9.33 19.16 19.38
N PHE A 225 -8.27 18.35 19.40
CA PHE A 225 -7.32 18.30 20.52
C PHE A 225 -6.36 19.52 20.54
N LEU A 226 -6.44 20.40 19.54
CA LEU A 226 -5.63 21.61 19.42
C LEU A 226 -6.51 22.87 19.64
N VAL A 227 -6.50 23.35 20.89
CA VAL A 227 -6.74 24.76 21.33
C VAL A 227 -8.21 25.27 21.49
N LEU A 228 -8.31 26.25 22.40
CA LEU A 228 -9.38 26.73 23.30
C LEU A 228 -10.48 27.68 22.75
N LEU A 229 -11.65 27.59 23.40
CA LEU A 229 -12.74 28.56 23.69
C LEU A 229 -13.94 28.77 22.71
N TYR A 230 -15.14 28.45 23.26
CA TYR A 230 -16.52 29.02 23.09
C TYR A 230 -17.11 29.24 21.68
N LEU A 231 -18.38 28.98 21.31
CA LEU A 231 -19.64 28.51 21.92
C LEU A 231 -20.53 27.99 20.76
N PHE A 232 -21.38 27.01 21.06
CA PHE A 232 -22.61 26.59 20.35
C PHE A 232 -22.85 27.11 18.92
N THR A 233 -22.94 26.19 17.95
CA THR A 233 -24.23 25.94 17.29
C THR A 233 -24.26 24.66 16.46
N THR A 234 -25.45 24.07 16.46
CA THR A 234 -25.95 22.99 15.62
C THR A 234 -25.73 23.23 14.13
N VAL A 235 -25.08 22.27 13.46
CA VAL A 235 -25.19 21.97 12.01
C VAL A 235 -25.30 23.18 11.08
N PHE A 236 -24.37 24.14 11.19
CA PHE A 236 -24.04 25.03 10.07
C PHE A 236 -22.51 25.10 9.92
N ASP A 237 -22.06 24.39 8.88
CA ASP A 237 -20.68 24.06 8.48
C ASP A 237 -19.76 23.53 9.60
N ALA A 238 -19.71 22.20 9.74
CA ALA A 238 -18.86 21.48 10.70
C ALA A 238 -17.36 21.86 10.67
N PHE A 239 -16.94 22.56 9.61
CA PHE A 239 -15.57 23.01 9.42
C PHE A 239 -15.38 24.52 9.66
N SER A 240 -16.43 25.35 9.68
CA SER A 240 -16.30 26.75 10.17
C SER A 240 -15.85 26.79 11.63
N PHE A 241 -16.12 25.73 12.38
CA PHE A 241 -15.57 25.45 13.71
C PHE A 241 -14.03 25.43 13.76
N LEU A 242 -13.32 25.17 12.65
CA LEU A 242 -11.86 25.26 12.62
C LEU A 242 -11.37 26.71 12.83
N ILE A 243 -12.14 27.71 12.40
CA ILE A 243 -11.84 29.11 12.68
C ILE A 243 -11.93 29.37 14.20
N GLU A 244 -12.96 28.80 14.85
CA GLU A 244 -13.18 28.92 16.30
C GLU A 244 -12.08 28.22 17.11
N LEU A 245 -11.51 27.12 16.60
CA LEU A 245 -10.33 26.47 17.18
C LEU A 245 -9.02 27.24 17.00
N GLY A 246 -9.05 28.41 16.35
CA GLY A 246 -7.84 29.16 16.02
C GLY A 246 -7.01 28.52 14.90
N LEU A 247 -7.65 27.73 14.04
CA LEU A 247 -7.04 27.03 12.89
C LEU A 247 -7.62 27.55 11.55
N PRO A 248 -7.50 28.85 11.23
CA PRO A 248 -8.07 29.42 10.00
C PRO A 248 -7.46 28.81 8.73
N ASP A 249 -6.17 28.49 8.73
CA ASP A 249 -5.51 27.83 7.59
C ASP A 249 -6.09 26.42 7.35
N ALA A 250 -6.46 25.69 8.41
CA ALA A 250 -7.10 24.38 8.27
C ALA A 250 -8.50 24.51 7.64
N TYR A 251 -9.24 25.58 7.93
CA TYR A 251 -10.51 25.86 7.26
C TYR A 251 -10.31 26.11 5.76
N GLU A 252 -9.29 26.89 5.39
CA GLU A 252 -8.95 27.14 3.99
C GLU A 252 -8.51 25.86 3.26
N MET A 253 -7.70 25.03 3.90
CA MET A 253 -7.35 23.70 3.39
C MET A 253 -8.57 22.79 3.20
N TYR A 254 -9.55 22.85 4.11
CA TYR A 254 -10.82 22.14 3.93
C TYR A 254 -11.59 22.66 2.72
N LEU A 255 -11.68 23.98 2.54
CA LEU A 255 -12.34 24.57 1.37
C LEU A 255 -11.68 24.15 0.05
N ASP A 256 -10.34 24.08 0.02
CA ASP A 256 -9.57 23.64 -1.15
C ASP A 256 -9.82 22.17 -1.52
N THR A 257 -10.18 21.33 -0.53
CA THR A 257 -10.23 19.86 -0.69
C THR A 257 -11.64 19.26 -0.69
N ARG A 258 -12.64 19.93 -0.10
CA ARG A 258 -13.99 19.39 0.09
C ARG A 258 -14.70 18.96 -1.20
N THR A 259 -14.35 19.56 -2.34
CA THR A 259 -14.96 19.25 -3.65
C THR A 259 -14.18 18.21 -4.44
N LEU A 260 -12.93 17.91 -4.07
CA LEU A 260 -12.07 16.97 -4.78
C LEU A 260 -12.61 15.54 -4.69
N LEU A 261 -13.23 15.19 -3.56
CA LEU A 261 -13.63 13.84 -3.23
C LEU A 261 -15.16 13.77 -3.03
N ASN A 262 -15.94 14.14 -4.06
CA ASN A 262 -17.41 13.93 -4.07
C ASN A 262 -17.75 12.44 -4.26
N MET A 263 -17.34 11.62 -3.29
CA MET A 263 -17.39 10.18 -3.33
C MET A 263 -18.81 9.64 -3.39
N SER A 264 -19.84 10.40 -2.97
CA SER A 264 -21.24 9.95 -3.08
C SER A 264 -21.77 9.91 -4.51
N HIS A 265 -21.13 10.61 -5.44
CA HIS A 265 -21.60 10.77 -6.83
C HIS A 265 -20.58 10.35 -7.88
N THR A 266 -19.36 10.00 -7.47
CA THR A 266 -18.23 9.77 -8.38
C THR A 266 -17.69 8.35 -8.17
N ALA A 267 -18.06 7.44 -9.06
CA ALA A 267 -17.61 6.05 -9.04
C ALA A 267 -16.24 5.88 -9.75
N PRO A 268 -15.49 4.79 -9.51
CA PRO A 268 -14.15 4.62 -10.09
C PRO A 268 -14.18 4.18 -11.55
N HIS A 269 -15.34 3.77 -12.08
CA HIS A 269 -15.52 3.31 -13.46
C HIS A 269 -14.55 2.16 -13.84
N VAL A 270 -14.36 1.26 -12.88
CA VAL A 270 -13.67 -0.05 -12.99
C VAL A 270 -14.40 -1.04 -12.08
N ALA A 271 -14.17 -2.35 -12.25
CA ALA A 271 -14.70 -3.34 -11.32
C ALA A 271 -14.21 -3.03 -9.89
N LEU A 272 -15.11 -3.02 -8.91
CA LEU A 272 -14.81 -2.64 -7.53
C LEU A 272 -15.15 -3.79 -6.58
N HIS A 273 -14.17 -4.17 -5.77
CA HIS A 273 -14.36 -5.05 -4.61
C HIS A 273 -14.22 -4.20 -3.35
N CYS A 274 -15.32 -3.89 -2.69
CA CYS A 274 -15.35 -3.08 -1.48
C CYS A 274 -15.45 -3.97 -0.22
N LEU A 275 -14.37 -4.04 0.55
CA LEU A 275 -14.25 -4.86 1.74
C LEU A 275 -14.07 -3.95 2.96
N TYR A 276 -14.86 -4.15 4.02
CA TYR A 276 -14.73 -3.34 5.24
C TYR A 276 -15.11 -4.11 6.51
N GLY A 277 -14.56 -3.68 7.64
CA GLY A 277 -14.88 -4.23 8.96
C GLY A 277 -16.18 -3.63 9.52
N VAL A 278 -16.89 -4.41 10.35
CA VAL A 278 -18.09 -3.97 11.07
C VAL A 278 -18.08 -4.53 12.50
N GLY A 279 -18.93 -3.97 13.37
CA GLY A 279 -19.11 -4.46 14.74
C GLY A 279 -18.08 -3.94 15.74
N ILE A 280 -17.24 -2.98 15.37
CA ILE A 280 -16.33 -2.28 16.28
C ILE A 280 -16.92 -0.90 16.62
N PRO A 281 -17.11 -0.56 17.91
CA PRO A 281 -17.60 0.76 18.30
C PRO A 281 -16.72 1.88 17.72
N THR A 282 -17.34 2.77 16.94
CA THR A 282 -16.64 3.83 16.19
C THR A 282 -17.25 5.17 16.52
N VAL A 283 -16.41 6.16 16.88
CA VAL A 283 -16.87 7.50 17.24
C VAL A 283 -17.72 8.08 16.11
N GLU A 284 -18.97 8.43 16.40
CA GLU A 284 -19.91 9.07 15.46
C GLU A 284 -20.18 10.52 15.83
N ARG A 285 -20.08 10.84 17.11
CA ARG A 285 -20.34 12.17 17.63
C ARG A 285 -19.46 12.44 18.84
N ILE A 286 -19.00 13.69 18.91
CA ILE A 286 -18.17 14.22 19.98
C ILE A 286 -19.04 15.22 20.73
N GLU A 287 -19.31 14.96 22.00
CA GLU A 287 -20.15 15.80 22.84
C GLU A 287 -19.31 16.51 23.90
N PHE A 288 -19.35 17.83 23.92
CA PHE A 288 -18.71 18.63 24.97
C PHE A 288 -19.76 19.02 26.01
N ALA A 289 -19.80 18.30 27.13
CA ALA A 289 -20.80 18.50 28.17
C ALA A 289 -20.60 19.80 28.97
N ASN A 290 -19.39 20.35 28.98
CA ASN A 290 -19.06 21.56 29.76
C ASN A 290 -18.02 22.40 29.02
N ALA A 291 -18.35 23.67 28.78
CA ALA A 291 -17.45 24.64 28.14
C ALA A 291 -16.13 24.84 28.92
N LYS A 292 -16.10 24.57 30.22
CA LYS A 292 -14.89 24.66 31.05
C LYS A 292 -13.83 23.61 30.70
N TYR A 293 -14.23 22.46 30.19
CA TYR A 293 -13.36 21.34 29.85
C TYR A 293 -13.20 21.17 28.34
N PHE A 294 -13.63 22.17 27.58
CA PHE A 294 -13.47 22.23 26.13
C PHE A 294 -12.06 22.76 25.79
N PRO A 295 -11.36 22.17 24.81
CA PRO A 295 -11.74 20.99 24.03
C PRO A 295 -11.19 19.65 24.60
N ASP A 296 -10.58 19.67 25.78
CA ASP A 296 -9.74 18.58 26.27
C ASP A 296 -10.50 17.30 26.70
N TYR A 297 -11.76 17.43 27.15
CA TYR A 297 -12.52 16.31 27.73
C TYR A 297 -13.90 16.09 27.09
N PRO A 298 -13.98 15.67 25.81
CA PRO A 298 -15.24 15.29 25.19
C PRO A 298 -15.75 13.94 25.67
N SER A 299 -17.07 13.78 25.72
CA SER A 299 -17.74 12.49 25.69
C SER A 299 -17.80 11.98 24.26
N LEU A 300 -17.50 10.69 24.05
CA LEU A 300 -17.49 10.06 22.74
C LEU A 300 -18.71 9.16 22.61
N VAL A 301 -19.58 9.47 21.65
CA VAL A 301 -20.71 8.63 21.30
C VAL A 301 -20.31 7.76 20.12
N ASN A 302 -20.32 6.46 20.34
CA ASN A 302 -19.94 5.47 19.33
C ASN A 302 -21.17 4.93 18.61
N GLY A 303 -21.03 4.71 17.31
CA GLY A 303 -21.94 3.91 16.50
C GLY A 303 -21.18 2.82 15.74
N PRO A 304 -21.80 2.22 14.70
CA PRO A 304 -21.20 1.11 13.96
C PRO A 304 -20.03 1.56 13.08
N GLY A 305 -19.01 0.70 12.99
CA GLY A 305 -17.89 0.86 12.07
C GLY A 305 -16.79 -0.17 12.37
N ASP A 306 -15.55 0.19 12.04
CA ASP A 306 -14.35 -0.63 12.24
C ASP A 306 -13.40 -0.06 13.32
N GLY A 307 -13.87 0.87 14.16
CA GLY A 307 -13.08 1.56 15.19
C GLY A 307 -12.41 2.85 14.70
N THR A 308 -12.37 3.08 13.38
CA THR A 308 -11.85 4.31 12.76
C THR A 308 -12.84 4.90 11.77
N VAL A 309 -13.29 4.14 10.78
CA VAL A 309 -14.24 4.56 9.74
C VAL A 309 -15.66 4.15 10.14
N ASN A 310 -16.57 5.12 10.14
CA ASN A 310 -17.99 4.85 10.41
C ASN A 310 -18.58 3.99 9.30
N LEU A 311 -19.52 3.09 9.63
CA LEU A 311 -20.16 2.18 8.67
C LEU A 311 -20.78 2.94 7.48
N ARG A 312 -21.44 4.08 7.73
CA ARG A 312 -22.02 4.94 6.68
C ARG A 312 -21.01 5.44 5.64
N SER A 313 -19.74 5.56 6.04
CA SER A 313 -18.64 5.98 5.17
C SER A 313 -18.07 4.76 4.43
N ALA A 314 -17.82 3.67 5.14
CA ALA A 314 -17.27 2.44 4.54
C ALA A 314 -18.22 1.82 3.49
N ASP A 315 -19.54 1.82 3.75
CA ASP A 315 -20.55 1.25 2.86
C ASP A 315 -20.93 2.15 1.68
N LEU A 316 -20.42 3.39 1.59
CA LEU A 316 -20.76 4.32 0.50
C LEU A 316 -20.53 3.71 -0.90
N CYS A 317 -19.51 2.87 -1.03
CA CYS A 317 -19.18 2.13 -2.24
C CYS A 317 -20.32 1.24 -2.75
N SER A 318 -21.26 0.79 -1.91
CA SER A 318 -22.42 -0.03 -2.31
C SER A 318 -23.30 0.70 -3.32
N GLN A 319 -23.34 2.03 -3.24
CA GLN A 319 -24.11 2.89 -4.13
C GLN A 319 -23.52 2.97 -5.54
N TYR A 320 -22.24 2.64 -5.73
CA TYR A 320 -21.58 2.75 -7.03
C TYR A 320 -22.15 1.79 -8.07
N SER A 321 -22.79 0.69 -7.63
CA SER A 321 -23.57 -0.19 -8.50
C SER A 321 -24.64 0.55 -9.33
N LYS A 322 -25.08 1.73 -8.89
CA LYS A 322 -26.04 2.61 -9.58
C LYS A 322 -25.36 3.69 -10.44
N LEU A 323 -24.07 3.92 -10.26
CA LEU A 323 -23.31 5.02 -10.87
C LEU A 323 -22.35 4.55 -11.97
N GLN A 324 -22.09 3.25 -12.08
CA GLN A 324 -21.21 2.68 -13.11
C GLN A 324 -21.78 1.37 -13.66
N SER A 325 -21.26 0.94 -14.81
CA SER A 325 -21.66 -0.32 -15.46
C SER A 325 -20.84 -1.52 -14.99
N GLU A 326 -19.63 -1.24 -14.51
CA GLU A 326 -18.66 -2.21 -14.05
C GLU A 326 -19.10 -2.79 -12.69
N PRO A 327 -18.86 -4.10 -12.44
CA PRO A 327 -19.41 -4.77 -11.28
C PRO A 327 -18.88 -4.19 -9.96
N VAL A 328 -19.77 -4.11 -8.96
CA VAL A 328 -19.44 -3.71 -7.59
C VAL A 328 -19.79 -4.86 -6.64
N VAL A 329 -18.78 -5.40 -5.97
CA VAL A 329 -18.92 -6.45 -4.97
C VAL A 329 -18.65 -5.85 -3.60
N VAL A 330 -19.60 -5.97 -2.68
CA VAL A 330 -19.47 -5.46 -1.31
C VAL A 330 -19.41 -6.63 -0.34
N LYS A 331 -18.46 -6.61 0.59
CA LYS A 331 -18.33 -7.64 1.63
C LYS A 331 -17.89 -7.04 2.97
N SER A 332 -18.71 -7.22 3.99
CA SER A 332 -18.39 -6.86 5.36
C SER A 332 -17.74 -8.03 6.12
N TYR A 333 -16.93 -7.70 7.12
CA TYR A 333 -16.28 -8.65 8.01
C TYR A 333 -16.57 -8.26 9.47
N ASN A 334 -17.22 -9.16 10.21
CA ASN A 334 -17.62 -8.92 11.59
C ASN A 334 -16.40 -8.86 12.53
N GLU A 335 -16.50 -8.04 13.57
CA GLU A 335 -15.50 -7.89 14.64
C GLU A 335 -14.08 -7.60 14.10
N THR A 336 -14.02 -6.91 12.96
CA THR A 336 -12.77 -6.60 12.28
C THR A 336 -12.45 -5.13 12.45
N ASP A 337 -11.40 -4.84 13.21
CA ASP A 337 -10.84 -3.49 13.35
C ASP A 337 -10.23 -2.99 12.03
N HIS A 338 -10.18 -1.66 11.90
CA HIS A 338 -9.65 -0.92 10.76
C HIS A 338 -8.30 -1.46 10.27
N MET A 339 -7.35 -1.71 11.18
CA MET A 339 -6.03 -2.23 10.82
C MET A 339 -6.03 -3.76 10.70
N ALA A 340 -6.88 -4.45 11.46
CA ALA A 340 -6.96 -5.90 11.46
C ALA A 340 -7.38 -6.47 10.10
N ILE A 341 -8.13 -5.72 9.28
CA ILE A 341 -8.57 -6.14 7.95
C ILE A 341 -7.42 -6.57 7.02
N LEU A 342 -6.23 -5.97 7.18
CA LEU A 342 -5.02 -6.28 6.38
C LEU A 342 -4.40 -7.65 6.72
N SER A 343 -4.79 -8.23 7.85
CA SER A 343 -4.32 -9.53 8.33
C SER A 343 -5.46 -10.54 8.56
N HIS A 344 -6.71 -10.15 8.30
CA HIS A 344 -7.88 -10.98 8.54
C HIS A 344 -7.89 -12.16 7.57
N VAL A 345 -7.90 -13.39 8.10
CA VAL A 345 -7.73 -14.63 7.32
C VAL A 345 -8.73 -14.75 6.16
N ASP A 346 -10.00 -14.38 6.37
CA ASP A 346 -11.00 -14.43 5.31
C ASP A 346 -10.83 -13.33 4.25
N VAL A 347 -10.23 -12.20 4.61
CA VAL A 347 -9.88 -11.14 3.65
C VAL A 347 -8.69 -11.60 2.81
N LEU A 348 -7.66 -12.16 3.45
CA LEU A 348 -6.52 -12.77 2.77
C LEU A 348 -6.96 -13.87 1.79
N ARG A 349 -7.87 -14.75 2.22
CA ARG A 349 -8.47 -15.77 1.36
C ARG A 349 -9.28 -15.19 0.22
N TYR A 350 -10.03 -14.11 0.46
CA TYR A 350 -10.78 -13.42 -0.59
C TYR A 350 -9.84 -12.86 -1.67
N ILE A 351 -8.79 -12.15 -1.26
CA ILE A 351 -7.79 -11.59 -2.17
C ILE A 351 -7.10 -12.71 -2.94
N ALA A 352 -6.63 -13.76 -2.26
CA ALA A 352 -5.99 -14.92 -2.87
C ALA A 352 -6.88 -15.58 -3.93
N LYS A 353 -8.16 -15.80 -3.61
CA LYS A 353 -9.13 -16.35 -4.55
C LYS A 353 -9.35 -15.43 -5.73
N LEU A 354 -9.54 -14.12 -5.49
CA LEU A 354 -9.77 -13.13 -6.55
C LEU A 354 -8.62 -13.14 -7.57
N VAL A 355 -7.38 -13.04 -7.10
CA VAL A 355 -6.22 -13.00 -8.00
C VAL A 355 -6.02 -14.31 -8.76
N THR A 356 -6.27 -15.44 -8.11
CA THR A 356 -6.17 -16.76 -8.75
C THR A 356 -7.27 -16.96 -9.80
N ASP A 357 -8.50 -16.49 -9.53
CA ASP A 357 -9.60 -16.51 -10.49
C ASP A 357 -9.31 -15.62 -11.71
N ILE A 358 -8.72 -14.44 -11.51
CA ILE A 358 -8.27 -13.57 -12.60
C ILE A 358 -7.19 -14.30 -13.43
N ALA A 359 -6.26 -15.01 -12.78
CA ALA A 359 -5.23 -15.82 -13.45
C ALA A 359 -5.76 -16.92 -14.32
N GLN A 360 -6.68 -17.70 -13.78
CA GLN A 360 -7.30 -18.75 -14.54
C GLN A 360 -8.02 -18.17 -15.76
N ARG A 361 -8.79 -17.08 -15.60
CA ARG A 361 -9.49 -16.44 -16.73
C ARG A 361 -8.55 -15.95 -17.82
N ARG A 362 -7.41 -15.34 -17.47
CA ARG A 362 -6.43 -14.88 -18.48
C ARG A 362 -5.70 -16.04 -19.15
N ALA A 363 -5.41 -17.12 -18.44
CA ALA A 363 -4.84 -18.33 -19.03
C ALA A 363 -5.81 -18.96 -20.03
N ASP A 364 -7.08 -19.09 -19.66
CA ASP A 364 -8.13 -19.67 -20.51
C ASP A 364 -8.35 -18.84 -21.78
N ALA A 365 -8.37 -17.50 -21.67
CA ALA A 365 -8.51 -16.59 -22.81
C ALA A 365 -7.32 -16.67 -23.80
N ARG A 366 -6.10 -16.89 -23.31
CA ARG A 366 -4.93 -17.07 -24.18
C ARG A 366 -4.98 -18.42 -24.88
N ASN A 367 -5.36 -19.47 -24.18
CA ASN A 367 -5.50 -20.81 -24.76
C ASN A 367 -6.60 -20.88 -25.83
N SER A 368 -7.72 -20.15 -25.68
CA SER A 368 -8.75 -20.08 -26.71
C SER A 368 -8.30 -19.30 -27.95
N THR A 369 -7.52 -18.23 -27.77
CA THR A 369 -6.94 -17.44 -28.88
C THR A 369 -5.97 -18.27 -29.71
N VAL A 370 -5.13 -19.09 -29.06
CA VAL A 370 -4.20 -20.00 -29.75
C VAL A 370 -4.96 -21.10 -30.52
N LYS A 371 -6.02 -21.67 -29.94
CA LYS A 371 -6.84 -22.70 -30.61
C LYS A 371 -7.61 -22.20 -31.82
N ASN A 372 -7.94 -20.91 -31.87
CA ASN A 372 -8.67 -20.28 -32.98
C ASN A 372 -7.75 -19.62 -34.02
N SER A 373 -6.44 -19.70 -33.84
CA SER A 373 -5.47 -19.23 -34.84
C SER A 373 -5.35 -20.29 -35.95
N PRO A 374 -5.42 -19.93 -37.25
CA PRO A 374 -5.23 -20.91 -38.32
C PRO A 374 -3.85 -21.57 -38.18
N PRO A 375 -3.73 -22.88 -38.46
CA PRO A 375 -2.44 -23.54 -38.41
C PRO A 375 -1.48 -22.85 -39.37
N PHE A 376 -0.28 -22.51 -38.87
CA PHE A 376 0.82 -22.07 -39.73
C PHE A 376 1.17 -23.20 -40.69
N ILE A 377 0.63 -23.13 -41.91
CA ILE A 377 1.07 -23.99 -43.01
C ILE A 377 2.42 -23.43 -43.46
N VAL A 378 3.50 -24.08 -43.02
CA VAL A 378 4.80 -23.92 -43.68
C VAL A 378 4.70 -24.70 -44.98
N SER A 379 4.47 -23.99 -46.08
CA SER A 379 4.66 -24.54 -47.43
C SER A 379 6.14 -24.83 -47.60
N ILE A 380 6.53 -26.10 -47.51
CA ILE A 380 7.84 -26.55 -47.96
C ILE A 380 7.73 -26.64 -49.49
N GLU A 381 8.14 -25.59 -50.19
CA GLU A 381 8.39 -25.69 -51.63
C GLU A 381 9.70 -26.47 -51.83
N ASN A 382 9.61 -27.64 -52.45
CA ASN A 382 10.76 -28.34 -53.03
C ASN A 382 11.28 -27.53 -54.23
N PRO A 383 12.57 -27.19 -54.30
CA PRO A 383 13.14 -26.53 -55.46
C PRO A 383 13.60 -27.57 -56.49
N ASP A 384 12.74 -27.86 -57.47
CA ASP A 384 13.16 -28.43 -58.75
C ASP A 384 13.03 -27.36 -59.83
N HIS A 385 14.18 -26.87 -60.31
CA HIS A 385 14.56 -26.63 -61.70
C HIS A 385 15.46 -25.40 -61.92
N GLU A 386 16.56 -25.72 -62.61
CA GLU A 386 17.25 -24.90 -63.62
C GLU A 386 18.15 -23.73 -63.20
N ALA A 387 19.44 -24.00 -63.36
CA ALA A 387 20.48 -23.03 -63.57
C ALA A 387 20.30 -22.27 -64.90
N LYS A 388 20.48 -20.94 -64.89
CA LYS A 388 21.56 -20.24 -65.63
C LYS A 388 21.46 -18.71 -65.52
N SER A 389 22.65 -18.12 -65.33
CA SER A 389 23.14 -16.77 -65.70
C SER A 389 22.35 -15.55 -65.18
N SER A 390 22.91 -14.41 -64.79
CA SER A 390 24.27 -13.89 -64.62
C SER A 390 24.03 -12.40 -64.32
N HIS A 391 24.56 -11.84 -63.23
CA HIS A 391 25.39 -10.63 -63.24
C HIS A 391 25.58 -10.05 -61.84
N GLU A 392 26.81 -9.59 -61.65
CA GLU A 392 27.43 -9.01 -60.48
C GLU A 392 26.80 -7.67 -60.10
N ALA A 393 26.78 -7.37 -58.79
CA ALA A 393 27.45 -6.18 -58.23
C ALA A 393 27.38 -6.21 -56.69
N GLU A 394 28.53 -5.91 -56.09
CA GLU A 394 28.83 -5.88 -54.66
C GLU A 394 28.20 -4.69 -53.91
N VAL A 395 28.11 -4.82 -52.57
CA VAL A 395 28.77 -3.98 -51.54
C VAL A 395 27.87 -3.78 -50.30
N GLY A 396 28.37 -4.29 -49.15
CA GLY A 396 28.29 -3.72 -47.79
C GLY A 396 26.93 -3.71 -47.06
N GLY A 397 26.78 -4.08 -45.79
CA GLY A 397 27.70 -4.45 -44.74
C GLY A 397 26.97 -4.46 -43.39
N ASN A 398 27.08 -5.59 -42.68
CA ASN A 398 27.05 -5.80 -41.23
C ASN A 398 25.89 -5.30 -40.32
N LEU A 399 25.21 -6.30 -39.72
CA LEU A 399 25.02 -6.37 -38.27
C LEU A 399 25.35 -7.79 -37.77
N ARG A 400 26.46 -7.91 -37.04
CA ARG A 400 26.96 -9.15 -36.43
C ARG A 400 26.23 -9.45 -35.11
N ARG A 401 25.78 -10.69 -34.93
CA ARG A 401 25.74 -11.39 -33.63
C ARG A 401 26.84 -12.47 -33.63
N PRO A 402 27.55 -12.72 -32.50
CA PRO A 402 28.54 -13.79 -32.45
C PRO A 402 27.92 -15.16 -32.13
N LEU A 403 28.36 -16.17 -32.90
CA LEU A 403 28.28 -17.60 -32.62
C LEU A 403 29.25 -18.00 -31.50
N TYR A 404 28.92 -19.08 -30.77
CA TYR A 404 29.92 -20.05 -30.31
C TYR A 404 29.43 -21.49 -30.56
N LEU A 405 30.27 -22.24 -31.29
CA LEU A 405 30.29 -23.71 -31.48
C LEU A 405 30.56 -24.40 -30.11
N GLY A 406 30.21 -25.65 -29.79
CA GLY A 406 30.04 -26.88 -30.56
C GLY A 406 31.00 -27.95 -29.99
N SER A 407 30.52 -29.14 -29.61
CA SER A 407 31.34 -30.37 -29.56
C SER A 407 30.46 -31.63 -29.55
N GLN A 408 30.71 -32.51 -30.51
CA GLN A 408 30.11 -33.84 -30.69
C GLN A 408 30.86 -34.92 -29.89
N SER A 409 30.16 -36.01 -29.55
CA SER A 409 30.71 -37.37 -29.68
C SER A 409 29.59 -38.42 -29.74
N SER A 410 29.70 -39.31 -30.72
CA SER A 410 28.83 -40.43 -31.13
C SER A 410 28.90 -41.69 -30.25
N LEU A 411 27.87 -42.55 -30.28
CA LEU A 411 27.97 -44.01 -30.56
C LEU A 411 26.62 -44.80 -30.45
N SER A 412 26.26 -45.45 -31.57
CA SER A 412 25.64 -46.78 -31.81
C SER A 412 24.25 -47.23 -31.29
N GLU A 413 23.65 -48.15 -32.06
CA GLU A 413 22.24 -48.52 -32.25
C GLU A 413 21.67 -49.69 -31.36
N LYS A 414 20.35 -49.61 -31.06
CA LYS A 414 19.22 -50.62 -30.98
C LYS A 414 19.40 -51.99 -30.25
N PRO A 415 18.34 -52.80 -29.91
CA PRO A 415 16.89 -52.74 -30.27
C PRO A 415 15.82 -53.06 -29.15
N ASN A 416 14.54 -52.95 -29.54
CA ASN A 416 13.30 -53.65 -29.11
C ASN A 416 12.43 -53.15 -27.92
N GLU A 417 11.14 -52.98 -28.26
CA GLU A 417 9.94 -52.78 -27.40
C GLU A 417 9.63 -54.01 -26.51
N PRO A 418 8.71 -53.87 -25.53
CA PRO A 418 7.30 -54.16 -25.80
C PRO A 418 6.32 -53.07 -25.32
N GLN A 419 5.21 -52.98 -26.06
CA GLN A 419 3.98 -52.25 -25.73
C GLN A 419 3.35 -52.77 -24.42
N SER A 420 2.78 -51.87 -23.61
CA SER A 420 1.34 -51.86 -23.23
C SER A 420 1.07 -51.05 -21.96
N GLU A 421 0.11 -50.14 -22.08
CA GLU A 421 -0.95 -49.75 -21.13
C GLU A 421 -1.10 -48.23 -21.01
N SER A 422 -2.02 -47.73 -21.82
CA SER A 422 -2.57 -46.39 -21.77
C SER A 422 -3.48 -46.26 -20.54
N GLU A 423 -2.99 -45.67 -19.47
CA GLU A 423 -3.87 -45.06 -18.47
C GLU A 423 -4.32 -43.68 -18.98
N ASN A 424 -5.55 -43.65 -19.49
CA ASN A 424 -6.28 -42.42 -19.74
C ASN A 424 -6.49 -41.67 -18.42
N VAL A 425 -5.59 -40.74 -18.09
CA VAL A 425 -5.86 -39.73 -17.05
C VAL A 425 -6.88 -38.77 -17.63
N ALA A 426 -8.14 -38.98 -17.26
CA ALA A 426 -9.24 -38.07 -17.54
C ALA A 426 -8.95 -36.72 -16.85
N THR A 427 -8.38 -35.77 -17.59
CA THR A 427 -8.31 -34.35 -17.19
C THR A 427 -9.70 -33.73 -17.35
N GLY A 428 -10.60 -34.07 -16.42
CA GLY A 428 -11.90 -33.42 -16.30
C GLY A 428 -11.76 -32.03 -15.64
N PRO A 429 -12.65 -31.07 -15.95
CA PRO A 429 -12.61 -29.70 -15.45
C PRO A 429 -12.71 -29.55 -13.91
N ASN A 430 -13.00 -30.64 -13.18
CA ASN A 430 -13.01 -30.66 -11.71
C ASN A 430 -11.61 -30.77 -11.07
N THR A 431 -10.62 -31.28 -11.79
CA THR A 431 -9.26 -31.48 -11.24
C THR A 431 -8.47 -30.18 -11.13
N SER A 432 -8.65 -29.24 -12.06
CA SER A 432 -7.98 -27.92 -12.02
C SER A 432 -8.52 -27.03 -10.89
N LYS A 433 -9.86 -26.95 -10.72
CA LYS A 433 -10.48 -26.15 -9.65
C LYS A 433 -10.14 -26.65 -8.25
N ALA A 434 -10.07 -27.98 -8.06
CA ALA A 434 -9.65 -28.57 -6.79
C ALA A 434 -8.19 -28.20 -6.45
N ASN A 435 -7.31 -28.14 -7.45
CA ASN A 435 -5.90 -27.76 -7.29
C ASN A 435 -5.74 -26.27 -6.95
N LEU A 436 -6.52 -25.38 -7.59
CA LEU A 436 -6.50 -23.94 -7.28
C LEU A 436 -6.96 -23.65 -5.84
N LYS A 437 -8.03 -24.34 -5.39
CA LYS A 437 -8.51 -24.20 -4.01
C LYS A 437 -7.44 -24.63 -2.99
N ASP A 438 -6.78 -25.76 -3.24
CA ASP A 438 -5.70 -26.26 -2.38
C ASP A 438 -4.50 -25.29 -2.34
N LEU A 439 -4.13 -24.69 -3.48
CA LEU A 439 -3.09 -23.67 -3.55
C LEU A 439 -3.42 -22.44 -2.69
N VAL A 440 -4.65 -21.92 -2.81
CA VAL A 440 -5.13 -20.78 -2.00
C VAL A 440 -5.13 -21.13 -0.51
N ASP A 441 -5.67 -22.30 -0.15
CA ASP A 441 -5.75 -22.74 1.24
C ASP A 441 -4.35 -22.91 1.85
N LYS A 442 -3.38 -23.47 1.11
CA LYS A 442 -1.98 -23.58 1.54
C LYS A 442 -1.29 -22.23 1.71
N ALA A 443 -1.46 -21.32 0.75
CA ALA A 443 -0.87 -19.98 0.83
C ALA A 443 -1.38 -19.20 2.05
N VAL A 444 -2.69 -19.22 2.29
CA VAL A 444 -3.32 -18.55 3.44
C VAL A 444 -2.95 -19.24 4.75
N ALA A 445 -2.94 -20.57 4.81
CA ALA A 445 -2.59 -21.31 6.03
C ALA A 445 -1.17 -21.04 6.50
N LYS A 446 -0.21 -20.90 5.57
CA LYS A 446 1.17 -20.51 5.89
C LYS A 446 1.21 -19.17 6.64
N VAL A 447 0.56 -18.15 6.08
CA VAL A 447 0.56 -16.79 6.63
C VAL A 447 -0.24 -16.71 7.93
N ASP A 448 -1.38 -17.40 8.03
CA ASP A 448 -2.17 -17.50 9.27
C ASP A 448 -1.33 -18.09 10.43
N SER A 449 -0.50 -19.11 10.15
CA SER A 449 0.43 -19.65 11.14
C SER A 449 1.46 -18.60 11.60
N GLU A 450 2.01 -17.83 10.67
CA GLU A 450 3.01 -16.78 10.97
C GLU A 450 2.40 -15.64 11.80
N ILE A 451 1.16 -15.22 11.48
CA ILE A 451 0.41 -14.23 12.24
C ILE A 451 0.23 -14.72 13.69
N LYS A 452 -0.24 -15.96 13.87
CA LYS A 452 -0.45 -16.56 15.19
C LYS A 452 0.86 -16.63 15.98
N HIS A 453 1.97 -17.05 15.36
CA HIS A 453 3.28 -17.11 16.01
C HIS A 453 3.82 -15.73 16.42
N LYS A 454 3.66 -14.70 15.59
CA LYS A 454 4.06 -13.33 15.93
C LYS A 454 3.22 -12.75 17.07
N TRP A 455 1.96 -13.13 17.18
CA TRP A 455 1.08 -12.69 18.27
C TRP A 455 1.57 -13.20 19.63
N PHE A 456 2.11 -14.43 19.69
CA PHE A 456 2.75 -14.94 20.90
C PHE A 456 4.03 -14.20 21.28
N ALA A 457 4.82 -13.72 20.30
CA ALA A 457 6.00 -12.88 20.55
C ALA A 457 5.65 -11.43 20.93
N ALA A 458 4.46 -10.92 20.60
CA ALA A 458 4.01 -9.58 20.98
C ALA A 458 3.77 -9.43 22.51
N ALA A 459 3.65 -10.53 23.24
CA ALA A 459 3.68 -10.51 24.71
C ALA A 459 5.02 -9.93 25.24
N ASP A 460 6.13 -10.20 24.55
CA ASP A 460 7.44 -9.62 24.88
C ASP A 460 7.53 -8.13 24.51
N PHE A 461 6.78 -7.70 23.48
CA PHE A 461 6.67 -6.28 23.12
C PHE A 461 5.90 -5.48 24.18
N LYS A 462 4.86 -6.06 24.79
CA LYS A 462 4.15 -5.45 25.92
C LYS A 462 5.11 -5.21 27.09
N GLU A 463 5.97 -6.18 27.40
CA GLU A 463 6.99 -6.03 28.44
C GLU A 463 8.03 -4.96 28.06
N ALA A 464 8.49 -4.93 26.81
CA ALA A 464 9.42 -3.90 26.32
C ALA A 464 8.80 -2.48 26.33
N TYR A 465 7.51 -2.36 25.99
CA TYR A 465 6.76 -1.10 26.04
C TYR A 465 6.52 -0.63 27.48
N GLU A 466 6.20 -1.53 28.40
CA GLU A 466 6.10 -1.21 29.83
C GLU A 466 7.44 -0.75 30.41
N ARG A 467 8.56 -1.36 29.98
CA ARG A 467 9.91 -0.89 30.32
C ARG A 467 10.22 0.50 29.73
N LEU A 468 9.80 0.77 28.48
CA LEU A 468 9.92 2.10 27.86
C LEU A 468 9.10 3.16 28.60
N LEU A 469 7.89 2.83 29.07
CA LEU A 469 7.08 3.72 29.90
C LEU A 469 7.75 4.01 31.24
N GLN A 470 8.40 3.02 31.86
CA GLN A 470 9.22 3.23 33.06
C GLN A 470 10.39 4.16 32.79
N ILE A 471 11.13 3.95 31.69
CA ILE A 471 12.23 4.84 31.27
C ILE A 471 11.71 6.27 31.05
N HIS A 472 10.53 6.42 30.45
CA HIS A 472 9.91 7.71 30.22
C HIS A 472 9.52 8.44 31.53
N SER A 473 8.99 7.70 32.52
CA SER A 473 8.72 8.24 33.86
C SER A 473 9.99 8.75 34.55
N ILE A 474 11.09 8.00 34.39
CA ILE A 474 12.41 8.39 34.90
C ILE A 474 12.91 9.65 34.18
N GLN A 475 12.80 9.72 32.84
CA GLN A 475 13.22 10.89 32.06
C GLN A 475 12.46 12.16 32.47
N LYS A 476 11.14 12.07 32.65
CA LYS A 476 10.31 13.20 33.14
C LYS A 476 10.79 13.73 34.50
N THR A 477 11.24 12.82 35.37
CA THR A 477 11.80 13.18 36.67
C THR A 477 13.17 13.86 36.53
N ILE A 478 13.99 13.42 35.56
CA ILE A 478 15.28 14.05 35.24
C ILE A 478 15.07 15.46 34.69
N ASP A 479 14.14 15.64 33.74
CA ASP A 479 13.87 16.94 33.13
C ASP A 479 13.33 17.96 34.14
N GLN A 480 12.47 17.53 35.06
CA GLN A 480 12.03 18.37 36.19
C GLN A 480 13.20 18.82 37.08
N LYS A 481 14.17 17.94 37.33
CA LYS A 481 15.37 18.28 38.10
C LYS A 481 16.30 19.21 37.33
N ILE A 482 16.46 19.03 36.02
CA ILE A 482 17.23 19.94 35.16
C ILE A 482 16.62 21.35 35.18
N MET A 483 15.29 21.47 35.04
CA MET A 483 14.61 22.76 35.16
C MET A 483 14.82 23.42 36.53
N TYR A 484 14.81 22.64 37.61
CA TYR A 484 15.06 23.16 38.96
C TYR A 484 16.49 23.68 39.11
N VAL A 485 17.48 22.94 38.60
CA VAL A 485 18.89 23.38 38.57
C VAL A 485 19.04 24.67 37.77
N HIS A 486 18.43 24.75 36.59
CA HIS A 486 18.51 25.96 35.77
C HIS A 486 17.87 27.19 36.45
N LYS A 487 16.75 27.00 37.16
CA LYS A 487 16.12 28.04 37.97
C LYS A 487 17.05 28.51 39.09
N MET A 488 17.73 27.59 39.77
CA MET A 488 18.72 27.93 40.79
C MET A 488 19.92 28.69 40.22
N GLU A 489 20.41 28.32 39.03
CA GLU A 489 21.49 29.04 38.36
C GLU A 489 21.11 30.49 38.01
N LEU A 490 19.89 30.71 37.51
CA LEU A 490 19.36 32.05 37.24
C LEU A 490 19.25 32.90 38.51
N GLU A 491 18.81 32.28 39.61
CA GLU A 491 18.66 32.95 40.90
C GLU A 491 20.02 33.27 41.54
N MET A 492 20.98 32.35 41.46
CA MET A 492 22.39 32.57 41.83
C MET A 492 23.04 33.70 41.01
N LYS A 493 22.76 33.75 39.70
CA LYS A 493 23.25 34.81 38.82
C LYS A 493 22.66 36.17 39.22
N ARG A 494 21.35 36.22 39.47
CA ARG A 494 20.67 37.43 39.94
C ARG A 494 21.22 37.93 41.28
N LEU A 495 21.49 37.04 42.23
CA LEU A 495 22.11 37.38 43.52
C LEU A 495 23.53 37.92 43.35
N ARG A 496 24.33 37.29 42.48
CA ARG A 496 25.68 37.77 42.14
C ARG A 496 25.66 39.17 41.53
N ASP A 497 24.78 39.40 40.56
CA ASP A 497 24.65 40.70 39.89
C ASP A 497 24.20 41.78 40.88
N THR A 498 23.31 41.43 41.82
CA THR A 498 22.88 42.33 42.91
C THR A 498 24.03 42.66 43.87
N MET A 499 24.83 41.67 44.26
CA MET A 499 26.02 41.87 45.11
C MET A 499 27.09 42.73 44.44
N MET A 500 27.26 42.62 43.11
CA MET A 500 28.22 43.45 42.37
C MET A 500 27.73 44.89 42.16
N SER A 501 26.43 45.14 42.34
CA SER A 501 25.82 46.47 42.23
C SER A 501 25.75 47.25 43.56
N LEU A 502 25.96 46.56 44.68
CA LEU A 502 26.10 47.12 46.03
C LEU A 502 27.57 47.39 46.34
#